data_AF-A0A6C0Y0S9-F1
#
_entry.id   AF-A0A6C0Y0S9-F1
#
_cell.length_a   1.000
_cell.length_b   1.000
_cell.length_c   1.000
_cell.angle_alpha   90.00
_cell.angle_beta   90.00
_cell.angle_gamma   90.00
#
_symmetry.space_group_name_H-M   'P 1'
#
loop_
_entity.id
_entity.type
_entity.pdbx_description
1 polymer ?
#
loop_
_entity_poly.entity_id
_entity_poly.type
_entity_poly.pdbx_seq_one_letter_code
_entity_poly.pdbx_strand_id
1 'polypeptide(L)'
;MNAIVKIETPEQAYQVIEQVKEQLKDVKGSLLEMTSMIGDIEKHEGEFFFNFLKSLSAQDKKQDACMMNTYVMQDVDAGIVKIGKSKNVQARLSAITNISGRSLKIIATFPEDIEKQLHIKYAEFREVGEWFSLPKSELDKLIKEAQPSLDFDQDKDNDK
;
A
#
# COMPACT_ATOMS: atom_id res chain seq x y z
N MET A 1 21.79 5.05 -9.38
CA MET A 1 22.01 6.45 -9.84
C MET A 1 21.11 6.63 -11.05
N ASN A 2 19.98 7.33 -10.91
CA ASN A 2 19.07 7.56 -12.05
C ASN A 2 19.60 8.74 -12.85
N ALA A 3 20.21 8.45 -13.99
CA ALA A 3 20.67 9.47 -14.92
C ALA A 3 19.44 10.15 -15.55
N ILE A 4 19.24 11.44 -15.25
CA ILE A 4 18.29 12.27 -15.97
C ILE A 4 18.91 12.53 -17.35
N VAL A 5 18.45 11.81 -18.37
CA VAL A 5 18.89 12.00 -19.76
C VAL A 5 18.31 13.34 -20.24
N LYS A 6 19.14 14.38 -20.37
CA LYS A 6 18.78 15.59 -21.10
C LYS A 6 18.63 15.22 -22.58
N ILE A 7 17.42 15.34 -23.10
CA ILE A 7 17.12 15.07 -24.51
C ILE A 7 17.27 16.39 -25.27
N GLU A 8 18.29 16.48 -26.12
CA GLU A 8 18.63 17.70 -26.86
C GLU A 8 18.31 17.58 -28.36
N THR A 9 18.07 16.36 -28.88
CA THR A 9 17.66 16.14 -30.28
C THR A 9 16.49 15.15 -30.41
N PRO A 10 15.70 15.25 -31.50
CA PRO A 10 14.61 14.30 -31.79
C PRO A 10 15.09 12.84 -31.87
N GLU A 11 16.30 12.60 -32.38
CA GLU A 11 16.88 11.26 -32.49
C GLU A 11 17.16 10.64 -31.12
N GLN A 12 17.62 11.43 -30.15
CA GLN A 12 17.80 10.98 -28.77
C GLN A 12 16.47 10.62 -28.12
N ALA A 13 15.41 11.37 -28.42
CA ALA A 13 14.06 11.05 -27.95
C ALA A 13 13.60 9.68 -28.48
N TYR A 14 13.82 9.41 -29.77
CA TYR A 14 13.49 8.11 -30.37
C TYR A 14 14.25 6.96 -29.72
N GLN A 15 15.54 7.12 -29.44
CA GLN A 15 16.34 6.08 -28.79
C GLN A 15 15.85 5.78 -27.36
N VAL A 16 15.51 6.82 -26.60
CA VAL A 16 14.92 6.66 -25.25
C VAL A 16 13.56 5.97 -25.33
N ILE A 17 12.71 6.34 -26.29
CA ILE A 17 11.40 5.70 -26.50
C ILE A 17 11.57 4.21 -26.83
N GLU A 18 12.51 3.85 -27.70
CA GLU A 18 12.76 2.44 -28.03
C GLU A 18 13.36 1.65 -26.85
N GLN A 19 14.25 2.25 -26.06
CA GLN A 19 14.73 1.64 -24.81
C GLN A 19 13.61 1.41 -23.81
N VAL A 20 12.71 2.39 -23.62
CA VAL A 20 11.55 2.25 -22.72
C VAL A 20 10.58 1.19 -23.24
N LYS A 21 10.34 1.12 -24.55
CA LYS A 21 9.52 0.06 -25.16
C LYS A 21 10.10 -1.33 -24.92
N GLU A 22 11.41 -1.48 -25.00
CA GLU A 22 12.08 -2.76 -24.76
C GLU A 22 11.94 -3.20 -23.29
N GLN A 23 12.16 -2.27 -22.34
CA GLN A 23 11.91 -2.53 -20.92
C GLN A 23 10.45 -2.90 -20.62
N LEU A 24 9.49 -2.30 -21.34
CA LEU A 24 8.06 -2.63 -21.22
C LEU A 24 7.72 -4.04 -21.75
N LYS A 25 8.45 -4.55 -22.74
CA LYS A 25 8.27 -5.94 -23.22
C LYS A 25 8.69 -6.95 -22.16
N ASP A 26 9.81 -6.70 -21.47
CA ASP A 26 10.30 -7.57 -20.40
C ASP A 26 9.29 -7.64 -19.25
N VAL A 27 8.75 -6.49 -18.83
CA VAL A 27 7.70 -6.44 -17.80
C VAL A 27 6.46 -7.22 -18.24
N LYS A 28 6.04 -7.07 -19.50
CA LYS A 28 4.90 -7.83 -20.05
C LYS A 28 5.16 -9.33 -20.10
N GLY A 29 6.39 -9.74 -20.40
CA GLY A 29 6.84 -11.13 -20.38
C GLY A 29 6.76 -11.73 -18.98
N SER A 30 7.33 -11.06 -17.98
CA SER A 30 7.24 -11.49 -16.58
C SER A 30 5.80 -11.56 -16.08
N LEU A 31 4.93 -10.63 -16.49
CA LEU A 31 3.51 -10.67 -16.13
C LEU A 31 2.79 -11.88 -16.74
N LEU A 32 3.15 -12.24 -17.97
CA LEU A 32 2.59 -13.40 -18.67
C LEU A 32 3.04 -14.72 -18.01
N GLU A 33 4.32 -14.81 -17.63
CA GLU A 33 4.86 -15.94 -16.86
C GLU A 33 4.19 -16.08 -15.50
N MET A 34 3.99 -14.98 -14.77
CA MET A 34 3.23 -14.96 -13.52
C MET A 34 1.78 -15.45 -13.73
N THR A 35 1.10 -15.00 -14.79
CA THR A 35 -0.26 -15.50 -15.09
C THR A 35 -0.29 -16.98 -15.48
N SER A 36 0.78 -17.49 -16.08
CA SER A 36 0.92 -18.92 -16.39
C SER A 36 1.18 -19.76 -15.15
N MET A 37 1.94 -19.26 -14.16
CA MET A 37 2.16 -19.93 -12.88
C MET A 37 0.90 -20.03 -12.01
N ILE A 38 -0.04 -19.09 -12.17
CA ILE A 38 -1.37 -19.12 -11.51
C ILE A 38 -2.25 -20.27 -12.06
N GLY A 39 -1.90 -20.86 -13.21
CA GLY A 39 -2.64 -21.97 -13.83
C GLY A 39 -2.71 -23.26 -13.01
N ASP A 40 -1.81 -23.44 -12.04
CA ASP A 40 -1.70 -24.68 -11.26
C ASP A 40 -1.99 -24.52 -9.75
N ILE A 41 -2.41 -23.33 -9.29
CA ILE A 41 -2.66 -23.04 -7.87
C ILE A 41 -4.13 -22.64 -7.69
N GLU A 42 -4.88 -23.57 -7.10
CA GLU A 42 -6.28 -23.54 -6.66
C GLU A 42 -7.03 -22.19 -6.82
N LYS A 43 -7.87 -22.13 -7.87
CA LYS A 43 -9.12 -21.37 -8.16
C LYS A 43 -9.57 -20.11 -7.38
N HIS A 44 -9.01 -19.71 -6.25
CA HIS A 44 -9.41 -18.52 -5.50
C HIS A 44 -8.37 -17.38 -5.52
N GLU A 45 -7.09 -17.64 -5.81
CA GLU A 45 -6.06 -16.60 -5.84
C GLU A 45 -5.97 -15.87 -7.20
N GLY A 46 -6.27 -16.58 -8.31
CA GLY A 46 -6.22 -16.01 -9.65
C GLY A 46 -7.27 -14.93 -9.94
N GLU A 47 -8.48 -15.09 -9.39
CA GLU A 47 -9.56 -14.08 -9.47
C GLU A 47 -9.15 -12.77 -8.76
N PHE A 48 -8.44 -12.90 -7.63
CA PHE A 48 -8.00 -11.76 -6.84
C PHE A 48 -6.90 -10.96 -7.53
N PHE A 49 -5.91 -11.67 -8.09
CA PHE A 49 -4.81 -11.07 -8.85
C PHE A 49 -5.29 -10.44 -10.15
N PHE A 50 -6.22 -11.07 -10.87
CA PHE A 50 -6.81 -10.49 -12.07
C PHE A 50 -7.61 -9.22 -11.77
N ASN A 51 -8.38 -9.22 -10.68
CA ASN A 51 -9.07 -8.02 -10.21
C ASN A 51 -8.11 -6.93 -9.69
N PHE A 52 -6.90 -7.29 -9.28
CA PHE A 52 -5.84 -6.35 -8.96
C PHE A 52 -5.24 -5.72 -10.23
N LEU A 53 -4.87 -6.51 -11.24
CA LEU A 53 -4.39 -6.01 -12.54
C LEU A 53 -5.44 -5.14 -13.25
N LYS A 54 -6.71 -5.56 -13.23
CA LYS A 54 -7.82 -4.77 -13.77
C LYS A 54 -7.94 -3.41 -13.07
N SER A 55 -7.70 -3.38 -11.76
CA SER A 55 -7.66 -2.13 -10.97
C SER A 55 -6.50 -1.21 -11.37
N LEU A 56 -5.31 -1.76 -11.70
CA LEU A 56 -4.18 -0.97 -12.19
C LEU A 56 -4.46 -0.36 -13.57
N SER A 57 -5.08 -1.14 -14.47
CA SER A 57 -5.45 -0.67 -15.81
C SER A 57 -6.56 0.39 -15.82
N ALA A 58 -7.27 0.58 -14.71
CA ALA A 58 -8.34 1.58 -14.56
C ALA A 58 -7.83 2.96 -14.11
N GLN A 59 -6.53 3.13 -13.82
CA GLN A 59 -5.99 4.36 -13.22
C GLN A 59 -5.76 5.51 -14.23
N ASP A 60 -5.94 5.29 -15.53
CA ASP A 60 -5.74 6.34 -16.55
C ASP A 60 -6.97 7.23 -16.83
N LYS A 61 -8.05 7.14 -16.04
CA LYS A 61 -9.23 7.98 -16.27
C LYS A 61 -9.67 8.76 -15.02
N LYS A 62 -9.37 10.07 -15.10
CA LYS A 62 -10.13 11.21 -14.55
C LYS A 62 -9.88 11.55 -13.08
N GLN A 63 -8.88 12.42 -12.89
CA GLN A 63 -8.63 13.22 -11.69
C GLN A 63 -9.82 14.16 -11.43
N ASP A 64 -10.67 13.75 -10.49
CA ASP A 64 -11.45 14.57 -9.56
C ASP A 64 -12.11 13.64 -8.51
N ALA A 65 -11.34 12.65 -8.05
CA ALA A 65 -11.79 11.67 -7.08
C ALA A 65 -11.29 12.07 -5.69
N CYS A 66 -12.23 12.26 -4.76
CA CYS A 66 -12.05 12.15 -3.31
C CYS A 66 -10.73 11.45 -2.91
N MET A 67 -9.73 12.22 -2.49
CA MET A 67 -8.46 11.68 -1.98
C MET A 67 -8.75 10.85 -0.71
N MET A 68 -8.60 9.54 -0.81
CA MET A 68 -8.69 8.61 0.32
C MET A 68 -7.28 8.30 0.80
N ASN A 69 -7.05 8.45 2.10
CA ASN A 69 -5.79 8.09 2.73
C ASN A 69 -5.90 6.69 3.31
N THR A 70 -4.87 5.86 3.11
CA THR A 70 -4.75 4.57 3.79
C THR A 70 -4.12 4.77 5.16
N TYR A 71 -4.63 4.11 6.18
CA TYR A 71 -4.09 4.15 7.53
C TYR A 71 -3.88 2.74 8.07
N VAL A 72 -2.93 2.63 9.00
CA VAL A 72 -2.75 1.44 9.83
C VAL A 72 -2.93 1.85 11.27
N MET A 73 -3.90 1.23 11.93
CA MET A 73 -4.15 1.39 13.35
C MET A 73 -3.73 0.14 14.10
N GLN A 74 -3.17 0.32 15.29
CA GLN A 74 -2.82 -0.76 16.19
C GLN A 74 -3.83 -0.81 17.34
N ASP A 75 -4.31 -2.01 17.65
CA ASP A 75 -4.93 -2.33 18.93
C ASP A 75 -3.81 -2.58 19.94
N VAL A 76 -3.68 -1.67 20.91
CA VAL A 76 -2.57 -1.67 21.87
C VAL A 76 -2.65 -2.90 22.80
N ASP A 77 -3.86 -3.34 23.13
CA ASP A 77 -4.09 -4.44 24.06
C ASP A 77 -3.86 -5.80 23.40
N ALA A 78 -4.32 -5.94 22.14
CA ALA A 78 -4.23 -7.19 21.39
C ALA A 78 -2.95 -7.33 20.56
N GLY A 79 -2.21 -6.24 20.31
CA GLY A 79 -0.99 -6.25 19.49
C GLY A 79 -1.22 -6.48 17.99
N ILE A 80 -2.47 -6.54 17.54
CA ILE A 80 -2.86 -6.67 16.13
C ILE A 80 -3.08 -5.31 15.48
N VAL A 81 -2.96 -5.26 14.16
CA VAL A 81 -3.15 -4.03 13.38
C VAL A 81 -4.34 -4.15 12.43
N LYS A 82 -5.03 -3.04 12.21
CA LYS A 82 -6.07 -2.90 11.19
C LYS A 82 -5.60 -1.96 10.10
N ILE A 83 -5.77 -2.40 8.86
CA ILE A 83 -5.45 -1.63 7.66
C ILE A 83 -6.77 -1.17 7.05
N GLY A 84 -6.97 0.12 6.90
CA GLY A 84 -8.18 0.67 6.29
C GLY A 84 -7.92 1.99 5.57
N LYS A 85 -8.95 2.60 4.99
CA LYS A 85 -8.86 3.93 4.38
C LYS A 85 -9.93 4.90 4.83
N SER A 86 -9.64 6.19 4.76
CA SER A 86 -10.57 7.27 5.08
C SER A 86 -10.11 8.59 4.47
N LYS A 87 -11.05 9.49 4.19
CA LYS A 87 -10.74 10.91 3.90
C LYS A 87 -10.24 11.65 5.14
N ASN A 88 -10.71 11.22 6.32
CA ASN A 88 -10.35 11.78 7.60
C ASN A 88 -10.03 10.64 8.57
N VAL A 89 -8.74 10.35 8.69
CA VAL A 89 -8.21 9.24 9.52
C VAL A 89 -8.53 9.49 11.00
N GLN A 90 -8.37 10.72 11.48
CA GLN A 90 -8.57 11.05 12.89
C GLN A 90 -10.04 10.93 13.34
N ALA A 91 -10.98 11.38 12.51
CA ALA A 91 -12.40 11.20 12.76
C ALA A 91 -12.77 9.71 12.76
N ARG A 92 -12.16 8.91 11.88
CA ARG A 92 -12.37 7.46 11.82
C ARG A 92 -11.82 6.74 13.03
N LEU A 93 -10.61 7.10 13.49
CA LEU A 93 -10.01 6.58 14.73
C LEU A 93 -10.92 6.85 15.92
N SER A 94 -11.38 8.09 16.08
CA SER A 94 -12.26 8.49 17.19
C SER A 94 -13.57 7.69 17.18
N ALA A 95 -14.19 7.53 16.01
CA ALA A 95 -15.43 6.76 15.86
C ALA A 95 -15.23 5.29 16.24
N ILE A 96 -14.17 4.63 15.77
CA ILE A 96 -13.93 3.21 16.08
C ILE A 96 -13.58 3.03 17.56
N THR A 97 -12.75 3.91 18.13
CA THR A 97 -12.37 3.89 19.55
C THR A 97 -13.63 3.99 20.42
N ASN A 98 -14.49 4.96 20.15
CA ASN A 98 -15.73 5.17 20.90
C ASN A 98 -16.71 4.00 20.79
N ILE A 99 -16.81 3.36 19.62
CA ILE A 99 -17.75 2.24 19.39
C ILE A 99 -17.23 0.94 20.02
N SER A 100 -15.93 0.67 19.89
CA SER A 100 -15.34 -0.61 20.30
C SER A 100 -14.85 -0.64 21.75
N GLY A 101 -14.59 0.53 22.34
CA GLY A 101 -13.96 0.64 23.66
C GLY A 101 -12.50 0.18 23.69
N ARG A 102 -11.88 -0.09 22.54
CA ARG A 102 -10.49 -0.55 22.43
C ARG A 102 -9.51 0.61 22.46
N SER A 103 -8.32 0.38 23.00
CA SER A 103 -7.21 1.33 22.91
C SER A 103 -6.57 1.26 21.52
N LEU A 104 -6.84 2.26 20.67
CA LEU A 104 -6.41 2.29 19.28
C LEU A 104 -5.46 3.45 19.00
N LYS A 105 -4.40 3.19 18.22
CA LYS A 105 -3.41 4.19 17.81
C LYS A 105 -3.12 4.11 16.32
N ILE A 106 -3.02 5.24 15.63
CA ILE A 106 -2.48 5.27 14.25
C ILE A 106 -0.97 5.14 14.32
N ILE A 107 -0.42 4.18 13.58
CA ILE A 107 1.02 3.90 13.52
C ILE A 107 1.61 4.19 12.13
N ALA A 108 0.76 4.28 11.10
CA ALA A 108 1.18 4.66 9.75
C ALA A 108 0.01 5.28 8.98
N THR A 109 0.34 6.23 8.09
CA THR A 109 -0.61 6.84 7.15
C THR A 109 0.05 6.99 5.78
N PHE A 110 -0.71 6.70 4.72
CA PHE A 110 -0.31 6.87 3.33
C PHE A 110 -1.28 7.86 2.68
N PRO A 111 -0.79 8.89 1.96
CA PRO A 111 -1.63 9.89 1.29
C PRO A 111 -2.37 9.36 0.04
N GLU A 112 -2.32 8.05 -0.18
CA GLU A 112 -2.88 7.35 -1.33
C GLU A 112 -3.80 6.19 -0.89
N ASP A 113 -4.72 5.80 -1.76
CA ASP A 113 -5.56 4.61 -1.59
C ASP A 113 -4.79 3.35 -2.02
N ILE A 114 -3.95 2.86 -1.11
CA ILE A 114 -3.18 1.62 -1.25
C ILE A 114 -3.69 0.50 -0.33
N GLU A 115 -4.83 0.69 0.33
CA GLU A 115 -5.43 -0.28 1.28
C GLU A 115 -5.46 -1.70 0.68
N LYS A 116 -5.98 -1.83 -0.54
CA LYS A 116 -6.08 -3.12 -1.22
C LYS A 116 -4.69 -3.75 -1.39
N GLN A 117 -3.68 -2.97 -1.78
CA GLN A 117 -2.31 -3.45 -1.97
C GLN A 117 -1.71 -3.99 -0.67
N LEU A 118 -1.88 -3.26 0.44
CA LEU A 118 -1.42 -3.71 1.75
C LEU A 118 -2.17 -4.96 2.23
N HIS A 119 -3.47 -5.05 1.95
CA HIS A 119 -4.27 -6.26 2.23
C HIS A 119 -3.78 -7.48 1.45
N ILE A 120 -3.28 -7.31 0.21
CA ILE A 120 -2.63 -8.39 -0.56
C ILE A 120 -1.29 -8.73 0.09
N LYS A 121 -0.44 -7.72 0.32
CA LYS A 121 0.93 -7.86 0.83
C LYS A 121 0.98 -8.63 2.15
N TYR A 122 0.01 -8.40 3.03
CA TYR A 122 -0.04 -9.00 4.35
C TYR A 122 -1.12 -10.08 4.50
N ALA A 123 -1.62 -10.65 3.39
CA ALA A 123 -2.71 -11.62 3.42
C ALA A 123 -2.40 -12.84 4.31
N GLU A 124 -1.16 -13.30 4.35
CA GLU A 124 -0.71 -14.43 5.19
C GLU A 124 -0.82 -14.15 6.70
N PHE A 125 -0.81 -12.88 7.10
CA PHE A 125 -0.91 -12.44 8.49
C PHE A 125 -2.33 -12.05 8.89
N ARG A 126 -3.32 -12.26 8.01
CA ARG A 126 -4.70 -11.86 8.26
C ARG A 126 -5.35 -12.78 9.30
N GLU A 127 -5.83 -12.17 10.37
CA GLU A 127 -6.59 -12.86 11.42
C GLU A 127 -8.07 -12.92 11.01
N VAL A 128 -8.74 -11.76 11.02
CA VAL A 128 -10.17 -11.65 10.72
C VAL A 128 -10.46 -10.32 10.04
N GLY A 129 -11.07 -10.39 8.85
CA GLY A 129 -11.50 -9.22 8.09
C GLY A 129 -10.31 -8.32 7.73
N GLU A 130 -10.26 -7.14 8.35
CA GLU A 130 -9.23 -6.12 8.12
C GLU A 130 -8.14 -6.11 9.20
N TRP A 131 -8.13 -7.10 10.10
CA TRP A 131 -7.16 -7.22 11.18
C TRP A 131 -6.05 -8.22 10.84
N PHE A 132 -4.82 -7.86 11.18
CA PHE A 132 -3.60 -8.57 10.82
C PHE A 132 -2.67 -8.68 12.04
N SER A 133 -2.03 -9.85 12.20
CA SER A 133 -1.02 -10.11 13.22
C SER A 133 0.37 -10.05 12.60
N LEU A 134 0.90 -8.83 12.46
CA LEU A 134 2.19 -8.62 11.80
C LEU A 134 3.36 -8.88 12.78
N PRO A 135 4.37 -9.66 12.38
CA PRO A 135 5.61 -9.73 13.14
C PRO A 135 6.29 -8.36 13.15
N LYS A 136 7.02 -8.07 14.23
CA LYS A 136 7.66 -6.76 14.43
C LYS A 136 8.52 -6.31 13.24
N SER A 137 9.22 -7.24 12.59
CA SER A 137 10.04 -6.94 11.41
C SER A 137 9.23 -6.41 10.23
N GLU A 138 8.04 -6.94 9.99
CA GLU A 138 7.16 -6.47 8.91
C GLU A 138 6.46 -5.16 9.29
N LEU A 139 6.10 -5.02 10.57
CA LEU A 139 5.54 -3.77 11.10
C LEU A 139 6.54 -2.60 10.96
N ASP A 140 7.80 -2.82 11.29
CA ASP A 140 8.85 -1.80 11.17
C ASP A 140 9.10 -1.42 9.71
N LYS A 141 9.01 -2.37 8.76
CA LYS A 141 9.08 -2.08 7.33
C LYS A 141 7.89 -1.24 6.88
N LEU A 142 6.68 -1.63 7.28
CA LEU A 142 5.44 -0.90 6.97
C LEU A 142 5.52 0.56 7.43
N ILE A 143 5.97 0.79 8.67
CA ILE A 143 6.10 2.14 9.24
C ILE A 143 7.17 2.95 8.49
N LYS A 144 8.27 2.32 8.06
CA LYS A 144 9.32 2.99 7.26
C LYS A 144 8.87 3.33 5.84
N GLU A 145 8.02 2.48 5.24
CA GLU A 145 7.42 2.71 3.92
C GLU A 145 6.39 3.83 3.94
N ALA A 146 5.74 4.05 5.07
CA ALA A 146 4.83 5.16 5.25
C ALA A 146 5.58 6.49 5.17
N GLN A 147 4.95 7.52 4.61
CA GLN A 147 5.48 8.87 4.75
C GLN A 147 5.65 9.18 6.25
N PRO A 148 6.70 9.91 6.65
CA PRO A 148 6.86 10.33 8.03
C PRO A 148 5.70 11.27 8.40
N SER A 149 4.60 10.71 8.91
CA SER A 149 3.57 11.49 9.57
C SER A 149 4.12 11.90 10.92
N LEU A 150 4.53 13.17 10.98
CA LEU A 150 4.52 14.08 12.13
C LEU A 150 4.71 13.43 13.50
N ASP A 151 5.90 13.64 14.04
CA ASP A 151 6.27 13.67 15.46
C ASP A 151 5.36 12.87 16.39
N PHE A 152 5.82 11.65 16.70
CA PHE A 152 5.51 11.07 17.99
C PHE A 152 6.11 12.00 19.04
N ASP A 153 5.27 12.85 19.64
CA ASP A 153 5.55 13.38 20.97
C ASP A 153 5.81 12.17 21.87
N GLN A 154 7.09 11.90 22.10
CA GLN A 154 7.51 11.25 23.31
C GLN A 154 7.14 12.22 24.42
N ASP A 155 5.98 12.00 25.04
CA ASP A 155 5.74 12.46 26.40
C ASP A 155 6.85 11.84 27.26
N LYS A 156 7.95 12.60 27.37
CA LYS A 156 8.80 12.55 28.53
C LYS A 156 7.96 13.10 29.66
N ASP A 157 7.22 12.21 30.32
CA ASP A 157 6.91 12.38 31.74
C ASP A 157 8.24 12.28 32.50
N ASN A 158 8.98 13.38 32.43
CA ASN A 158 9.97 13.80 33.40
C ASN A 158 9.25 14.85 34.24
N ASP A 159 8.49 14.42 35.24
CA ASP A 159 8.25 15.29 36.38
C ASP A 159 8.01 14.49 37.68
N LYS A 160 8.97 14.72 38.59
CA LYS A 160 9.05 14.41 40.04
C LYS A 160 9.46 13.02 40.50
#